data_AF-A0A326GCT9-F1
#
_entry.id   AF-A0A326GCT9-F1
#
_cell.length_a   1.000
_cell.length_b   1.000
_cell.length_c   1.000
_cell.angle_alpha   90.00
_cell.angle_beta   90.00
_cell.angle_gamma   90.00
#
_symmetry.space_group_name_H-M   'P 1'
#
loop_
_entity.id
_entity.type
_entity.pdbx_description
1 polymer ?
#
loop_
_entity_poly.entity_id
_entity_poly.type
_entity_poly.pdbx_seq_one_letter_code
_entity_poly.pdbx_strand_id
1 'polypeptide(L)' 'MKTLDKILRNDAGHWVGDGFPVRSLFSYHGDTEAISPFLLFDYAGPWNFEPVTGNPRGVGEHPHKGFETVTI' A
#
# COMPACT_ATOMS: atom_id res chain seq x y z
N MET A 1 25.12 12.19 12.46
CA MET A 1 24.74 11.11 11.51
C MET A 1 23.41 10.55 11.98
N LYS A 2 22.49 10.20 11.08
CA LYS A 2 21.23 9.54 11.49
C LYS A 2 21.54 8.14 12.03
N THR A 3 20.82 7.70 13.06
CA THR A 3 20.89 6.35 13.61
C THR A 3 19.61 5.60 13.28
N LEU A 4 19.68 4.27 13.24
CA LEU A 4 18.49 3.44 13.09
C LEU A 4 17.66 3.53 14.38
N ASP A 5 16.40 3.91 14.24
CA ASP A 5 15.44 3.89 15.34
C ASP A 5 14.67 2.57 15.38
N LYS A 6 13.95 2.25 14.30
CA LYS A 6 13.12 1.05 14.19
C LYS A 6 13.09 0.48 12.78
N ILE A 7 12.90 -0.84 12.68
CA ILE A 7 12.58 -1.54 11.42
C ILE A 7 11.13 -1.99 11.48
N LEU A 8 10.31 -1.53 10.54
CA LEU A 8 8.95 -2.02 10.33
C LEU A 8 8.98 -3.16 9.30
N ARG A 9 8.37 -4.30 9.64
CA ARG A 9 8.21 -5.45 8.75
C ARG A 9 6.76 -5.90 8.76
N ASN A 10 6.22 -6.18 7.59
CA ASN A 10 4.94 -6.83 7.45
C ASN A 10 5.03 -7.74 6.22
N ASP A 11 4.72 -9.02 6.41
CA ASP A 11 4.61 -10.04 5.37
C ASP A 11 3.15 -10.45 5.12
N ALA A 12 2.20 -9.94 5.92
CA ALA A 12 0.78 -10.17 5.72
C ALA A 12 0.28 -9.41 4.49
N GLY A 13 0.07 -10.16 3.41
CA GLY A 13 -0.53 -9.67 2.18
C GLY A 13 -2.05 -9.55 2.30
N HIS A 14 -2.61 -8.59 1.58
CA HIS A 14 -4.04 -8.46 1.36
C HIS A 14 -4.32 -7.90 -0.04
N TRP A 15 -5.58 -7.89 -0.44
CA TRP A 15 -6.00 -7.40 -1.74
C TRP A 15 -6.66 -6.03 -1.62
N VAL A 16 -6.25 -5.10 -2.48
CA VAL A 16 -7.00 -3.89 -2.78
C VAL A 16 -7.70 -4.11 -4.13
N GLY A 17 -9.02 -4.28 -4.08
CA GLY A 17 -9.79 -4.77 -5.23
C GLY A 17 -9.34 -6.18 -5.65
N ASP A 18 -9.24 -6.43 -6.95
CA ASP A 18 -8.76 -7.70 -7.52
C ASP A 18 -7.49 -7.54 -8.39
N GLY A 19 -6.95 -6.30 -8.46
CA GLY A 19 -5.75 -5.97 -9.24
C GLY A 19 -4.49 -5.72 -8.43
N PHE A 20 -4.57 -5.59 -7.10
CA PHE A 20 -3.45 -5.15 -6.28
C PHE A 20 -3.25 -6.05 -5.05
N PRO A 21 -2.44 -7.13 -5.15
CA PRO A 21 -1.98 -7.91 -4.02
C PRO A 21 -0.83 -7.15 -3.34
N VAL A 22 -1.13 -6.52 -2.21
CA VAL A 22 -0.23 -5.61 -1.52
C VAL A 22 0.09 -6.08 -0.10
N ARG A 23 1.13 -5.52 0.48
CA ARG A 23 1.38 -5.56 1.92
C ARG A 23 1.64 -4.14 2.43
N SER A 24 0.99 -3.75 3.52
CA SER A 24 1.21 -2.43 4.14
C SER A 24 2.46 -2.45 5.00
N LEU A 25 3.46 -1.64 4.66
CA LEU A 25 4.70 -1.52 5.42
C LEU A 25 4.56 -0.56 6.60
N PHE A 26 3.73 0.47 6.45
CA PHE A 26 3.24 1.33 7.54
C PHE A 26 1.85 1.87 7.20
N SER A 27 1.12 2.31 8.23
CA SER A 27 -0.16 2.99 8.08
C SER A 27 -0.37 4.01 9.20
N TYR A 28 -1.32 4.91 8.98
CA TYR A 28 -1.75 5.94 9.93
C TYR A 28 -2.50 5.37 11.14
N HIS A 29 -2.74 4.06 11.20
CA HIS A 29 -3.25 3.38 12.39
C HIS A 29 -2.16 3.07 13.42
N GLY A 30 -0.88 3.27 13.07
CA GLY A 30 0.28 3.10 13.95
C GLY A 30 0.76 4.40 14.60
N ASP A 31 2.07 4.50 14.82
CA ASP A 31 2.73 5.72 15.31
C ASP A 31 2.82 6.75 14.17
N THR A 32 1.87 7.69 14.16
CA THR A 32 1.75 8.72 13.12
C THR A 32 2.80 9.82 13.23
N GLU A 33 3.33 10.08 14.44
CA GLU A 33 4.33 11.12 14.64
C GLU A 33 5.66 10.70 14.01
N ALA A 34 6.03 9.43 14.17
CA ALA A 34 7.26 8.87 13.61
C ALA A 34 7.28 8.83 12.07
N ILE A 35 6.12 8.78 11.41
CA ILE A 35 6.02 8.67 9.94
C ILE A 35 5.53 9.94 9.24
N SER A 36 5.16 10.99 9.98
CA SER A 36 4.72 12.26 9.37
C SER A 36 5.75 12.81 8.37
N PRO A 37 5.37 13.25 7.17
CA PRO A 37 4.00 13.49 6.67
C PRO A 37 3.35 12.30 5.93
N PHE A 38 3.92 11.10 6.00
CA PHE A 38 3.42 9.93 5.29
C PHE A 38 2.23 9.28 6.02
N LEU A 39 1.26 8.75 5.25
CA LEU A 39 0.03 8.15 5.80
C LEU A 39 0.00 6.63 5.66
N LEU A 40 0.34 6.10 4.49
CA LEU A 40 0.27 4.68 4.20
C LEU A 40 1.26 4.32 3.10
N PHE A 41 1.88 3.16 3.21
CA PHE A 41 2.68 2.60 2.13
C PHE A 41 2.36 1.13 1.91
N ASP A 42 1.62 0.88 0.82
CA ASP A 42 1.36 -0.45 0.30
C ASP A 42 2.38 -0.80 -0.78
N TYR A 43 3.04 -1.95 -0.61
CA TYR A 43 3.93 -2.50 -1.61
C TYR A 43 3.24 -3.65 -2.36
N ALA A 44 3.03 -3.47 -3.66
CA ALA A 44 2.42 -4.47 -4.53
C ALA A 44 3.43 -5.57 -4.93
N GLY A 45 3.09 -6.82 -4.63
CA GLY A 45 3.77 -7.99 -5.19
C GLY A 45 5.17 -8.32 -4.64
N PRO A 46 6.00 -9.04 -5.42
CA PRO A 46 5.76 -9.44 -6.81
C PRO A 46 4.59 -10.43 -6.97
N TRP A 47 3.84 -10.32 -8.08
CA TRP A 47 2.70 -11.19 -8.39
C TRP A 47 2.62 -11.46 -9.90
N ASN A 48 2.33 -12.70 -10.28
CA ASN A 48 2.10 -13.06 -11.68
C ASN A 48 0.59 -13.05 -11.97
N PHE A 49 0.18 -12.23 -12.92
CA PHE A 49 -1.20 -12.17 -13.39
C PHE A 49 -1.36 -12.95 -14.69
N GLU A 50 -2.19 -13.98 -14.67
CA GLU A 50 -2.65 -14.62 -15.91
C GLU A 50 -3.49 -13.65 -16.76
N PRO A 51 -3.52 -13.81 -18.08
CA PRO A 51 -4.40 -13.05 -18.96
C PRO A 51 -5.85 -13.07 -18.46
N VAL A 52 -6.54 -11.93 -18.57
CA VAL A 52 -7.95 -11.82 -18.17
C VAL A 52 -8.87 -11.98 -19.38
N THR A 53 -9.92 -12.78 -19.25
CA THR A 53 -11.05 -12.83 -20.19
C THR A 53 -12.22 -12.08 -19.55
N GLY A 54 -12.62 -10.95 -20.14
CA GLY A 54 -13.69 -10.11 -19.59
C GLY A 54 -13.19 -8.78 -19.02
N ASN A 55 -13.70 -8.38 -17.86
CA ASN A 55 -13.43 -7.07 -17.28
C ASN A 55 -11.98 -6.94 -16.78
N PRO A 56 -11.33 -5.78 -16.93
CA PRO A 56 -10.02 -5.52 -16.34
C PRO A 56 -10.05 -5.65 -14.82
N ARG A 57 -8.99 -6.24 -14.24
CA ARG A 57 -8.74 -6.23 -12.80
C ARG A 57 -8.33 -4.83 -12.34
N GLY A 58 -8.61 -4.49 -11.10
CA GLY A 58 -8.22 -3.23 -10.50
C GLY A 58 -8.94 -2.98 -9.17
N VAL A 59 -9.29 -1.72 -8.97
CA VAL A 59 -10.12 -1.28 -7.85
C VAL A 59 -11.25 -0.43 -8.45
N GLY A 60 -12.46 -0.61 -7.94
CA GLY A 60 -13.62 0.17 -8.37
C GLY A 60 -13.50 1.64 -7.99
N GLU A 61 -14.53 2.43 -8.31
CA GLU A 61 -14.60 3.83 -7.92
C GLU A 61 -14.51 3.98 -6.39
N HIS A 62 -13.63 4.87 -5.93
CA HIS A 62 -13.48 5.19 -4.52
C HIS A 62 -12.90 6.61 -4.34
N PRO A 63 -13.38 7.39 -3.35
CA PRO A 63 -12.97 8.78 -3.17
C PRO A 63 -11.72 8.93 -2.29
N HIS A 64 -11.01 10.05 -2.47
CA HIS A 64 -9.94 10.54 -1.60
C HIS A 64 -10.13 12.04 -1.34
N LYS A 65 -9.73 12.53 -0.14
CA LYS A 65 -9.83 13.95 0.22
C LYS A 65 -8.80 14.33 1.27
N GLY A 66 -8.08 15.43 1.04
CA GLY A 66 -7.21 16.06 2.05
C GLY A 66 -5.78 15.51 2.16
N PHE A 67 -5.36 14.65 1.23
CA PHE A 67 -4.00 14.11 1.14
C PHE A 67 -3.69 13.71 -0.31
N GLU A 68 -2.46 13.24 -0.55
CA GLU A 68 -1.99 12.82 -1.86
C GLU A 68 -1.74 11.31 -1.90
N THR A 69 -2.00 10.69 -3.07
CA THR A 69 -1.61 9.31 -3.36
C THR A 69 -0.46 9.32 -4.36
N VAL A 70 0.63 8.61 -4.05
CA VAL A 70 1.78 8.47 -4.94
C VAL A 70 1.92 6.99 -5.32
N THR A 71 1.87 6.70 -6.63
CA THR A 71 2.09 5.36 -7.19
C THR A 71 3.36 5.38 -8.04
N ILE A 72 4.22 4.38 -7.85
CA ILE A 72 5.52 4.22 -8.52
C ILE A 72 5.51 2.92 -9.32
#